data_AF-A0A934LYA3-F1
#
_entry.id   AF-A0A934LYA3-F1
#
_cell.length_a   1.000
_cell.length_b   1.000
_cell.length_c   1.000
_cell.angle_alpha   90.00
_cell.angle_beta   90.00
_cell.angle_gamma   90.00
#
_symmetry.space_group_name_H-M   'P 1'
#
loop_
_entity.id
_entity.type
_entity.pdbx_description
1 polymer ?
#
loop_
_entity_poly.entity_id
_entity_poly.type
_entity_poly.pdbx_seq_one_letter_code
_entity_poly.pdbx_strand_id
1 'polypeptide(L)'
;MEKRDAKKVTVNIDFRALSDTGIYDVLEGLRGSDQFDLLFQARRELVRRLKGQGFNDKKIAKLLTANVYGILRRREIATEWAPVMDITKQEFLRLIGIER
;
A
#
# COMPACT_ATOMS: atom_id res chain seq x y z
N MET A 1 -35.77 18.21 -13.64
CA MET A 1 -34.96 17.24 -12.88
C MET A 1 -33.51 17.43 -13.32
N GLU A 2 -32.78 18.29 -12.61
CA GLU A 2 -31.38 18.63 -12.94
C GLU A 2 -30.49 17.43 -12.66
N LYS A 3 -29.76 16.98 -13.67
CA LYS A 3 -28.67 16.00 -13.51
C LYS A 3 -27.53 16.74 -12.82
N ARG A 4 -27.34 16.49 -11.52
CA ARG A 4 -26.13 16.93 -10.81
C ARG A 4 -24.99 16.08 -11.35
N ASP A 5 -24.24 16.62 -12.30
CA ASP A 5 -22.96 16.06 -12.70
C ASP A 5 -22.07 15.98 -11.44
N ALA A 6 -21.83 14.76 -10.97
CA ALA A 6 -20.89 14.51 -9.90
C ALA A 6 -19.51 14.89 -10.42
N LYS A 7 -19.10 16.13 -10.13
CA LYS A 7 -17.77 16.65 -10.44
C LYS A 7 -16.77 15.72 -9.77
N LYS A 8 -16.14 14.82 -10.55
CA LYS A 8 -15.10 13.92 -10.07
C LYS A 8 -13.93 14.80 -9.64
N VAL A 9 -13.84 15.09 -8.34
CA VAL A 9 -12.73 15.86 -7.77
C VAL A 9 -11.50 14.97 -7.87
N THR A 10 -10.66 15.23 -8.85
CA THR A 10 -9.35 14.60 -8.95
C THR A 10 -8.43 15.29 -7.95
N VAL A 11 -8.24 14.66 -6.79
CA VAL A 11 -7.27 15.12 -5.79
C VAL A 11 -5.88 14.67 -6.27
N ASN A 12 -4.99 15.64 -6.50
CA ASN A 12 -3.60 15.38 -6.84
C ASN A 12 -2.74 15.68 -5.61
N ILE A 13 -2.12 14.65 -5.03
CA ILE A 13 -1.29 14.76 -3.83
C ILE A 13 0.16 14.52 -4.22
N ASP A 14 1.05 15.48 -3.92
CA ASP A 14 2.48 15.24 -4.03
C ASP A 14 3.00 14.48 -2.81
N PHE A 15 2.99 13.15 -2.90
CA PHE A 15 3.45 12.25 -1.84
C PHE A 15 4.95 12.41 -1.50
N ARG A 16 5.77 12.94 -2.41
CA ARG A 16 7.21 13.14 -2.15
C ARG A 16 7.45 14.30 -1.19
N ALA A 17 6.58 15.30 -1.21
CA ALA A 17 6.64 16.45 -0.32
C ALA A 17 6.14 16.15 1.11
N LEU A 18 5.43 15.04 1.33
CA LEU A 18 4.89 14.67 2.63
C LEU A 18 5.99 14.17 3.59
N SER A 19 5.84 14.44 4.89
CA SER A 19 6.60 13.72 5.91
C SER A 19 6.17 12.26 6.01
N ASP A 20 6.93 11.43 6.72
CA ASP A 20 6.54 10.04 6.97
C ASP A 20 5.20 9.96 7.72
N THR A 21 4.97 10.87 8.67
CA THR A 21 3.67 11.02 9.35
C THR A 21 2.56 11.44 8.39
N GLY A 22 2.82 12.36 7.46
CA GLY A 22 1.84 12.78 6.47
C GLY A 22 1.41 11.65 5.53
N ILE A 23 2.32 10.74 5.16
CA ILE A 23 1.95 9.53 4.40
C ILE A 23 1.04 8.62 5.23
N TYR A 24 1.38 8.43 6.51
CA TYR A 24 0.54 7.64 7.41
C TYR A 24 -0.86 8.23 7.55
N ASP A 25 -0.97 9.54 7.75
CA ASP A 25 -2.26 10.23 7.87
C ASP A 25 -3.10 10.08 6.60
N VAL A 26 -2.49 10.15 5.42
CA VAL A 26 -3.19 9.88 4.16
C VAL A 26 -3.64 8.42 4.07
N LEU A 27 -2.79 7.45 4.42
CA LEU A 27 -3.16 6.03 4.39
C LEU A 27 -4.33 5.71 5.33
N GLU A 28 -4.35 6.28 6.53
CA GLU A 28 -5.45 6.12 7.47
C GLU A 28 -6.72 6.84 7.00
N GLY A 29 -6.61 8.06 6.47
CA GLY A 29 -7.74 8.80 5.89
C GLY A 29 -8.37 8.13 4.67
N LEU A 30 -7.58 7.36 3.91
CA LEU A 30 -8.06 6.59 2.75
C LEU A 30 -8.59 5.20 3.11
N ARG A 31 -8.50 4.78 4.38
CA ARG A 31 -8.95 3.45 4.81
C ARG A 31 -10.46 3.28 4.56
N GLY A 32 -10.82 2.25 3.79
CA GLY A 32 -12.21 1.95 3.44
C GLY A 32 -12.80 2.87 2.36
N SER A 33 -11.98 3.73 1.75
CA SER A 33 -12.39 4.54 0.60
C SER A 33 -12.17 3.82 -0.73
N ASP A 34 -12.91 4.22 -1.76
CA ASP A 34 -12.77 3.71 -3.14
C ASP A 34 -11.63 4.42 -3.91
N GLN A 35 -10.78 5.21 -3.23
CA GLN A 35 -9.70 5.97 -3.85
C GLN A 35 -8.44 5.10 -4.04
N PHE A 36 -8.59 4.00 -4.78
CA PHE A 36 -7.55 2.99 -4.98
C PHE A 36 -6.24 3.56 -5.55
N ASP A 37 -6.32 4.53 -6.47
CA ASP A 37 -5.14 5.16 -7.08
C ASP A 37 -4.30 5.93 -6.05
N LEU A 38 -4.95 6.69 -5.17
CA LEU A 38 -4.27 7.46 -4.12
C LEU A 38 -3.70 6.54 -3.04
N LEU A 39 -4.44 5.49 -2.69
CA LEU A 39 -3.95 4.45 -1.78
C LEU A 39 -2.71 3.77 -2.36
N PHE A 40 -2.73 3.43 -3.65
CA PHE A 40 -1.59 2.83 -4.34
C PHE A 40 -0.37 3.75 -4.36
N GLN A 41 -0.56 5.03 -4.70
CA GLN A 41 0.52 6.03 -4.71
C GLN A 41 1.13 6.24 -3.32
N ALA A 42 0.30 6.36 -2.28
CA ALA A 42 0.74 6.50 -0.90
C ALA A 42 1.57 5.30 -0.43
N ARG A 43 1.08 4.07 -0.70
CA ARG A 43 1.80 2.83 -0.39
C ARG A 43 3.11 2.73 -1.17
N ARG A 44 3.14 3.16 -2.43
CA ARG A 44 4.34 3.12 -3.27
C ARG A 44 5.41 4.06 -2.75
N GLU A 45 5.02 5.26 -2.32
CA GLU A 45 5.94 6.20 -1.70
C GLU A 45 6.51 5.64 -0.38
N LEU A 46 5.67 5.00 0.46
CA LEU A 46 6.13 4.34 1.68
C LEU A 46 7.18 3.26 1.37
N VAL A 47 6.89 2.37 0.42
CA VAL A 47 7.84 1.32 -0.01
C VAL A 47 9.14 1.94 -0.54
N ARG A 48 9.05 3.00 -1.36
CA ARG A 48 10.22 3.71 -1.88
C ARG A 48 11.11 4.24 -0.75
N ARG A 49 10.52 4.83 0.29
CA ARG A 49 11.26 5.35 1.47
C ARG A 49 11.91 4.23 2.26
N LEU A 50 11.19 3.15 2.52
CA LEU A 50 11.77 1.97 3.19
C LEU A 50 12.95 1.38 2.41
N LYS A 51 12.83 1.27 1.08
CA LYS A 51 13.94 0.86 0.21
C LYS A 51 15.11 1.85 0.29
N GLY A 52 14.83 3.16 0.30
CA GLY A 52 15.83 4.21 0.50
C GLY A 52 16.57 4.14 1.85
N GLN A 53 15.92 3.60 2.88
CA GLN A 53 16.51 3.30 4.20
C GLN A 53 17.25 1.95 4.25
N GLY A 54 17.39 1.25 3.11
CA GLY A 54 18.12 -0.03 3.02
C GLY A 54 17.29 -1.26 3.36
N PHE A 55 15.96 -1.15 3.44
CA PHE A 55 15.10 -2.33 3.62
C PHE A 55 14.93 -3.06 2.29
N ASN A 56 15.23 -4.36 2.27
CA ASN A 56 14.93 -5.21 1.12
C ASN A 56 13.45 -5.68 1.13
N ASP A 57 12.99 -6.23 0.01
CA ASP A 57 11.60 -6.68 -0.15
C ASP A 57 11.20 -7.71 0.91
N LYS A 58 12.11 -8.62 1.30
CA LYS A 58 11.87 -9.60 2.37
C LYS A 58 11.57 -8.93 3.70
N LYS A 59 12.35 -7.91 4.08
CA LYS A 59 12.17 -7.17 5.33
C LYS A 59 10.88 -6.37 5.31
N ILE A 60 10.57 -5.71 4.18
CA ILE A 60 9.33 -4.95 4.00
C ILE A 60 8.11 -5.87 4.08
N ALA A 61 8.09 -6.98 3.34
CA ALA A 61 6.98 -7.94 3.35
C ALA A 61 6.74 -8.53 4.75
N LYS A 62 7.81 -8.82 5.49
CA LYS A 62 7.72 -9.27 6.89
C LYS A 62 7.18 -8.19 7.82
N LEU A 63 7.55 -6.92 7.64
CA LEU A 63 7.01 -5.81 8.45
C LEU A 63 5.52 -5.64 8.22
N LEU A 64 5.08 -5.67 6.95
CA LEU A 64 3.67 -5.57 6.57
C LEU A 64 2.81 -6.71 7.16
N THR A 65 3.43 -7.81 7.59
CA THR A 65 2.73 -9.00 8.11
C THR A 65 3.09 -9.36 9.55
N ALA A 66 3.93 -8.56 10.24
CA ALA A 66 4.52 -8.90 11.53
C ALA A 66 3.50 -9.16 12.65
N ASN A 67 2.32 -8.54 12.57
CA ASN A 67 1.23 -8.69 13.54
C ASN A 67 -0.10 -9.12 12.88
N VAL A 68 0.00 -9.80 11.74
CA VAL A 68 -1.18 -10.24 10.99
C VAL A 68 -1.41 -11.72 11.25
N TYR A 69 -2.50 -12.01 11.96
CA TYR A 69 -2.95 -13.36 12.27
C TYR A 69 -3.87 -13.89 11.15
N GLY A 70 -3.71 -15.15 10.80
CA GLY A 70 -4.51 -15.83 9.78
C GLY A 70 -3.93 -15.74 8.35
N ILE A 71 -3.94 -16.88 7.66
CA ILE A 71 -3.41 -17.00 6.29
C ILE A 71 -4.21 -16.19 5.27
N LEU A 72 -5.54 -16.09 5.46
CA LEU A 72 -6.42 -15.33 4.59
C LEU A 72 -6.00 -13.86 4.54
N ARG A 73 -5.83 -13.24 5.72
CA ARG A 73 -5.45 -11.83 5.82
C ARG A 73 -4.05 -11.57 5.24
N ARG A 74 -3.11 -12.49 5.42
CA ARG A 74 -1.78 -12.38 4.79
C ARG A 74 -1.84 -12.47 3.27
N ARG A 75 -2.76 -13.27 2.70
CA ARG A 75 -3.00 -13.35 1.26
C ARG A 75 -3.66 -12.10 0.69
N GLU A 76 -4.54 -11.46 1.45
CA GLU A 76 -5.11 -10.15 1.11
C GLU A 76 -4.01 -9.09 1.05
N ILE A 77 -3.17 -9.00 2.09
CA ILE A 77 -2.01 -8.11 2.12
C ILE A 77 -1.08 -8.37 0.93
N ALA A 78 -0.79 -9.63 0.60
CA ALA A 78 0.02 -9.95 -0.57
C ALA A 78 -0.62 -9.47 -1.88
N THR A 79 -1.95 -9.54 -2.00
CA THR A 79 -2.67 -9.03 -3.18
C THR A 79 -2.57 -7.51 -3.28
N GLU A 80 -2.67 -6.83 -2.15
CA GLU A 80 -2.65 -5.37 -2.06
C GLU A 80 -1.26 -4.75 -2.20
N TRP A 81 -0.23 -5.40 -1.67
CA TRP A 81 1.11 -4.83 -1.52
C TRP A 81 2.14 -5.37 -2.51
N ALA A 82 1.95 -6.56 -3.08
CA ALA A 82 2.88 -7.08 -4.07
C ALA A 82 3.02 -6.16 -5.30
N PRO A 83 1.92 -5.63 -5.90
CA PRO A 83 2.04 -4.70 -7.02
C PRO A 83 2.73 -3.38 -6.63
N VAL A 84 2.54 -2.91 -5.39
CA VAL A 84 3.20 -1.71 -4.86
C VAL A 84 4.72 -1.91 -4.75
N MET A 85 5.14 -3.13 -4.45
CA MET A 85 6.54 -3.52 -4.29
C MET A 85 7.19 -3.94 -5.61
N ASP A 86 6.46 -3.88 -6.73
CA ASP A 86 6.88 -4.35 -8.06
C ASP A 86 7.26 -5.85 -8.08
N ILE A 87 6.56 -6.69 -7.29
CA ILE A 87 6.74 -8.15 -7.24
C ILE A 87 5.40 -8.88 -7.43
N THR A 88 5.48 -10.20 -7.67
CA THR A 88 4.27 -11.03 -7.77
C THR A 88 3.70 -11.37 -6.39
N LYS A 89 2.39 -11.64 -6.32
CA LYS A 89 1.74 -12.15 -5.10
C LYS A 89 2.44 -13.40 -4.56
N GLN A 90 2.78 -14.35 -5.44
CA GLN A 90 3.48 -15.59 -5.07
C GLN A 90 4.87 -15.31 -4.49
N GLU A 91 5.59 -14.37 -5.06
CA GLU A 91 6.88 -13.93 -4.53
C GLU A 91 6.74 -13.29 -3.15
N PHE A 92 5.75 -12.40 -2.95
CA PHE A 92 5.45 -11.85 -1.63
C PHE A 92 5.17 -12.96 -0.61
N LEU A 93 4.35 -13.96 -0.97
CA LEU A 93 4.02 -15.09 -0.09
C LEU A 93 5.25 -15.95 0.23
N ARG A 94 6.17 -16.14 -0.72
CA ARG A 94 7.48 -16.77 -0.50
C ARG A 94 8.35 -15.97 0.48
N LEU A 95 8.41 -14.64 0.33
CA LEU A 95 9.20 -13.76 1.21
C LEU A 95 8.78 -13.85 2.69
N ILE A 96 7.48 -14.06 2.95
CA ILE A 96 6.92 -14.19 4.30
C ILE A 96 6.79 -15.65 4.78
N GLY A 97 7.20 -16.62 3.96
CA GLY A 97 7.28 -18.04 4.32
C GLY A 97 5.94 -18.80 4.30
N ILE A 98 4.96 -18.37 3.50
CA ILE A 98 3.67 -19.06 3.34
C ILE A 98 3.72 -20.08 2.19
N GLU A 99 4.37 -19.72 1.08
CA GLU A 99 4.52 -20.59 -0.10
C GLU A 99 6.01 -20.92 -0.29
N ARG A 100 6.31 -22.11 -0.82
CA ARG A 100 7.67 -22.56 -1.15
C ARG A 100 7.90 -22.44 -2.63
#